data_AF-A0A3D1U484-F1
#
_entry.id   AF-A0A3D1U484-F1
#
_cell.length_a   1.000
_cell.length_b   1.000
_cell.length_c   1.000
_cell.angle_alpha   90.00
_cell.angle_beta   90.00
_cell.angle_gamma   90.00
#
_symmetry.space_group_name_H-M   'P 1'
#
loop_
_entity.id
_entity.type
_entity.pdbx_description
1 polymer ?
#
loop_
_entity_poly.entity_id
_entity_poly.type
_entity_poly.pdbx_seq_one_letter_code
_entity_poly.pdbx_strand_id
1 'polypeptide(L)'
;MRLFTMLIGALAIATSAAAQAFSLHIETPLSQSQFRIGEAIGLKLIFEMTHATDAASASQPGWMVTLYGHDRSVLGFGRDRFVVTPETGTRDPWNYRLHEGIAYSGPGGTHLGDKPVVLNIDLNQWVRFERPGHYTVHALSHAMGPQRQDVDVESNQIGIDIIATDPQWQEQELSTDLAILNSTRSKIDSEAFEARMSAARRITYLDTLAAVREMARWLGIADIQTAQVLQDGLRSSQHGPEAIAAMKELLRSPSEPVPPIFLRTLAALDKAGKNPQSALAEVVEQKQGAAKAISIKTLLDNMSAEMVPPKLRSEIAALFPELPTSQQSELLNYQWKKIESPEMVPVLRKIYETGPQTRYPEDPLLASAVERLYELDTNRTRTLLLEEMKRPDPRLPYRTVAMLPDAMLPELDTALLDHLQHNGGRPAEELIARYSTKSILGPVKDFYAKRDTEMRSRITTNPNIAAPACEPPLVAYFLRVDPVWGEKVLRQSLAERGYTMGRCWLGIIGQAAVYYSGPVWERVAIDALQDPAVPVKIDAVRSLAQYGSPAAKPALFDAFRYWHEWWENRGEQNDESRRLEQAFVEAATRSKNWTPTDGDLATIRDLCLTAGCKSQVPQHHN
;
A
#
# COMPACT_ATOMS: atom_id res chain seq x y z
N MET A 1 -41.92 34.76 58.93
CA MET A 1 -40.78 33.94 58.46
C MET A 1 -41.36 32.62 57.97
N ARG A 2 -41.36 32.42 56.65
CA ARG A 2 -42.06 31.33 55.96
C ARG A 2 -41.17 30.09 55.85
N LEU A 3 -41.81 28.94 56.02
CA LEU A 3 -41.31 27.58 55.86
C LEU A 3 -40.92 27.28 54.40
N PHE A 4 -39.91 26.42 54.30
CA PHE A 4 -39.49 25.65 53.13
C PHE A 4 -40.57 24.67 52.65
N THR A 5 -40.80 24.60 51.35
CA THR A 5 -41.45 23.46 50.69
C THR A 5 -40.66 23.08 49.44
N MET A 6 -40.36 21.79 49.34
CA MET A 6 -39.74 21.08 48.22
C MET A 6 -40.42 21.38 46.87
N LEU A 7 -39.62 21.53 45.81
CA LEU A 7 -40.02 21.17 44.45
C LEU A 7 -39.05 20.12 43.91
N ILE A 8 -39.58 18.92 43.69
CA ILE A 8 -38.97 17.86 42.91
C ILE A 8 -39.01 18.33 41.44
N GLY A 9 -37.85 18.70 40.90
CA GLY A 9 -37.69 19.00 39.49
C GLY A 9 -37.56 17.71 38.70
N ALA A 10 -38.59 17.38 37.92
CA ALA A 10 -38.52 16.35 36.90
C ALA A 10 -37.41 16.72 35.89
N LEU A 11 -36.39 15.87 35.79
CA LEU A 11 -35.37 15.95 34.75
C LEU A 11 -36.04 15.49 33.44
N ALA A 12 -36.51 16.45 32.63
CA ALA A 12 -36.98 16.17 31.29
C ALA A 12 -35.77 15.79 30.42
N ILE A 13 -35.69 14.51 30.07
CA ILE A 13 -34.75 14.01 29.05
C ILE A 13 -35.17 14.65 27.72
N ALA A 14 -34.36 15.57 27.21
CA ALA A 14 -34.54 16.09 25.87
C ALA A 14 -34.13 14.99 24.88
N THR A 15 -35.09 14.17 24.45
CA THR A 15 -34.91 13.26 23.31
C THR A 15 -34.67 14.11 22.06
N SER A 16 -33.46 14.06 21.52
CA SER A 16 -33.09 14.75 20.28
C SER A 16 -33.95 14.23 19.11
N ALA A 17 -34.22 15.07 18.10
CA ALA A 17 -35.01 14.69 16.92
C ALA A 17 -34.41 13.53 16.11
N ALA A 18 -33.14 13.16 16.32
CA ALA A 18 -32.51 12.01 15.67
C ALA A 18 -32.80 10.68 16.36
N ALA A 19 -33.05 10.66 17.67
CA ALA A 19 -33.52 9.47 18.39
C ALA A 19 -34.89 8.98 17.88
N GLN A 20 -35.56 9.79 17.05
CA GLN A 20 -36.82 9.45 16.38
C GLN A 20 -36.63 8.87 14.97
N ALA A 21 -35.43 8.98 14.36
CA ALA A 21 -35.15 8.49 13.00
C ALA A 21 -34.62 7.06 12.99
N PHE A 22 -33.84 6.70 14.02
CA PHE A 22 -33.36 5.34 14.25
C PHE A 22 -33.12 5.10 15.75
N SER A 23 -33.15 3.84 16.16
CA SER A 23 -32.87 3.40 17.52
C SER A 23 -31.53 2.67 17.59
N LEU A 24 -30.94 2.65 18.78
CA LEU A 24 -29.78 1.82 19.11
C LEU A 24 -30.19 0.82 20.20
N HIS A 25 -30.00 -0.45 19.93
CA HIS A 25 -30.15 -1.52 20.92
C HIS A 25 -28.81 -2.22 21.14
N ILE A 26 -28.50 -2.55 22.40
CA ILE A 26 -27.37 -3.39 22.77
C ILE A 26 -27.84 -4.68 23.42
N GLU A 27 -27.23 -5.78 23.03
CA GLU A 27 -27.42 -7.09 23.64
C GLU A 27 -26.10 -7.87 23.71
N THR A 28 -26.01 -8.79 24.67
CA THR A 28 -24.94 -9.80 24.69
C THR A 28 -25.34 -10.99 23.82
N PRO A 29 -24.37 -11.64 23.13
CA PRO A 29 -24.62 -12.89 22.44
C PRO A 29 -25.24 -13.94 23.38
N LEU A 30 -26.26 -14.65 22.89
CA LEU A 30 -26.97 -15.71 23.64
C LEU A 30 -27.54 -15.27 24.99
N SER A 31 -27.76 -13.96 25.18
CA SER A 31 -28.23 -13.38 26.45
C SER A 31 -27.34 -13.73 27.65
N GLN A 32 -26.04 -13.96 27.42
CA GLN A 32 -25.08 -14.16 28.50
C GLN A 32 -24.98 -12.90 29.35
N SER A 33 -25.24 -13.02 30.65
CA SER A 33 -25.18 -11.89 31.59
C SER A 33 -24.09 -12.02 32.63
N GLN A 34 -23.32 -13.11 32.63
CA GLN A 34 -22.25 -13.34 33.61
C GLN A 34 -20.91 -13.56 32.90
N PHE A 35 -19.87 -12.85 33.34
CA PHE A 35 -18.53 -12.88 32.77
C PHE A 35 -17.47 -12.86 33.87
N ARG A 36 -16.30 -13.45 33.65
CA ARG A 36 -15.15 -13.36 34.55
C ARG A 36 -14.33 -12.10 34.29
N ILE A 37 -13.62 -11.61 35.30
CA ILE A 37 -12.56 -10.61 35.09
C ILE A 37 -11.54 -11.15 34.09
N GLY A 38 -11.34 -10.40 33.00
CA GLY A 38 -10.46 -10.73 31.88
C GLY A 38 -11.11 -11.50 30.74
N GLU A 39 -12.36 -11.93 30.88
CA GLU A 39 -13.14 -12.56 29.80
C GLU A 39 -13.53 -11.52 28.74
N ALA A 40 -13.56 -11.95 27.47
CA ALA A 40 -14.07 -11.12 26.38
C ALA A 40 -15.60 -10.99 26.49
N ILE A 41 -16.08 -9.76 26.51
CA ILE A 41 -17.49 -9.40 26.62
C ILE A 41 -17.92 -8.86 25.26
N GLY A 42 -18.43 -9.76 24.42
CA GLY A 42 -19.00 -9.38 23.13
C GLY A 42 -20.32 -8.64 23.30
N LEU A 43 -20.52 -7.55 22.57
CA LEU A 43 -21.78 -6.84 22.44
C LEU A 43 -22.19 -6.76 20.97
N LYS A 44 -23.49 -6.89 20.73
CA LYS A 44 -24.10 -6.50 19.46
C LYS A 44 -24.72 -5.12 19.61
N LEU A 45 -24.34 -4.20 18.74
CA LEU A 45 -24.99 -2.91 18.57
C LEU A 45 -25.90 -3.02 17.36
N ILE A 46 -27.19 -2.87 17.58
CA ILE A 46 -28.23 -3.02 16.57
C ILE A 46 -28.84 -1.64 16.33
N PHE A 47 -28.58 -1.10 15.14
CA PHE A 47 -29.17 0.17 14.69
C PHE A 47 -30.36 -0.13 13.79
N GLU A 48 -31.54 0.38 14.13
CA GLU A 48 -32.78 0.15 13.37
C GLU A 48 -33.44 1.47 13.00
N MET A 49 -33.71 1.66 11.70
CA MET A 49 -34.47 2.83 11.24
C MET A 49 -35.91 2.76 11.75
N THR A 50 -36.38 3.86 12.34
CA THR A 50 -37.76 3.97 12.85
C THR A 50 -38.77 4.16 11.71
N HIS A 51 -38.33 4.76 10.59
CA HIS A 51 -39.12 4.90 9.35
C HIS A 51 -38.27 4.62 8.10
N ALA A 52 -38.76 3.76 7.20
CA ALA A 52 -38.04 3.35 5.98
C ALA A 52 -37.79 4.49 4.97
N THR A 53 -38.52 5.61 5.07
CA THR A 53 -38.39 6.75 4.14
C THR A 53 -37.12 7.59 4.33
N ASP A 54 -36.38 7.37 5.41
CA ASP A 54 -35.17 8.11 5.77
C ASP A 54 -33.87 7.33 5.42
N ALA A 55 -33.99 6.20 4.72
CA ALA A 55 -32.88 5.38 4.26
C ALA A 55 -32.11 6.04 3.11
N ALA A 56 -30.79 5.79 3.04
CA ALA A 56 -29.91 6.37 2.02
C ALA A 56 -30.39 6.05 0.58
N SER A 57 -30.36 7.05 -0.31
CA SER A 57 -30.63 6.86 -1.74
C SER A 57 -29.46 7.38 -2.58
N ALA A 58 -29.44 7.05 -3.88
CA ALA A 58 -28.40 7.54 -4.79
C ALA A 58 -28.35 9.08 -4.91
N SER A 59 -29.39 9.80 -4.47
CA SER A 59 -29.50 11.26 -4.54
C SER A 59 -29.50 11.98 -3.19
N GLN A 60 -29.55 11.26 -2.05
CA GLN A 60 -29.40 11.85 -0.72
C GLN A 60 -28.58 10.95 0.23
N PRO A 61 -27.52 11.47 0.88
CA PRO A 61 -26.76 10.71 1.86
C PRO A 61 -27.67 10.38 3.05
N GLY A 62 -27.79 9.11 3.44
CA GLY A 62 -28.57 8.72 4.62
C GLY A 62 -27.78 8.87 5.93
N TRP A 63 -28.36 8.41 7.03
CA TRP A 63 -27.67 8.32 8.32
C TRP A 63 -26.46 7.37 8.24
N MET A 64 -25.40 7.71 8.96
CA MET A 64 -24.16 6.93 8.99
C MET A 64 -23.62 6.86 10.42
N VAL A 65 -23.23 5.66 10.84
CA VAL A 65 -22.52 5.42 12.10
C VAL A 65 -21.05 5.16 11.82
N THR A 66 -20.15 5.69 12.64
CA THR A 66 -18.71 5.59 12.39
C THR A 66 -18.04 4.38 13.03
N LEU A 67 -18.74 3.68 13.94
CA LEU A 67 -18.27 2.43 14.50
C LEU A 67 -18.17 1.34 13.41
N TYR A 68 -17.03 0.66 13.38
CA TYR A 68 -16.75 -0.41 12.42
C TYR A 68 -15.87 -1.50 13.06
N GLY A 69 -16.20 -2.76 12.77
CA GLY A 69 -15.43 -3.91 13.24
C GLY A 69 -15.56 -4.20 14.74
N HIS A 70 -14.65 -5.05 15.23
CA HIS A 70 -14.68 -5.59 16.60
C HIS A 70 -13.94 -4.74 17.64
N ASP A 71 -13.11 -3.78 17.21
CA ASP A 71 -12.22 -3.05 18.10
C ASP A 71 -12.27 -1.53 17.93
N ARG A 72 -11.64 -0.84 18.87
CA ARG A 72 -11.57 0.63 18.94
C ARG A 72 -10.41 1.18 18.10
N SER A 73 -9.83 0.40 17.16
CA SER A 73 -8.60 0.77 16.44
C SER A 73 -8.81 1.85 15.38
N VAL A 74 -10.03 1.97 14.84
CA VAL A 74 -10.41 3.04 13.91
C VAL A 74 -10.80 4.27 14.72
N LEU A 75 -9.79 4.96 15.23
CA LEU A 75 -9.88 6.08 16.18
C LEU A 75 -10.33 7.40 15.52
N GLY A 76 -11.38 7.35 14.72
CA GLY A 76 -12.25 8.49 14.52
C GLY A 76 -13.12 8.64 15.75
N PHE A 77 -12.73 9.54 16.65
CA PHE A 77 -13.57 10.15 17.69
C PHE A 77 -13.77 9.32 18.97
N GLY A 78 -13.20 9.80 20.09
CA GLY A 78 -13.59 9.40 21.45
C GLY A 78 -15.00 9.86 21.84
N ARG A 79 -15.94 9.89 20.89
CA ARG A 79 -17.33 10.29 21.07
C ARG A 79 -18.21 9.09 21.41
N ASP A 80 -18.01 7.97 20.71
CA ASP A 80 -18.64 6.70 21.07
C ASP A 80 -18.04 6.17 22.39
N ARG A 81 -18.91 5.89 23.37
CA ARG A 81 -18.50 5.38 24.68
C ARG A 81 -19.53 4.45 25.29
N PHE A 82 -19.06 3.57 26.17
CA PHE A 82 -19.91 2.75 27.02
C PHE A 82 -19.88 3.32 28.42
N VAL A 83 -21.05 3.67 28.94
CA VAL A 83 -21.20 4.17 30.31
C VAL A 83 -21.55 2.98 31.20
N VAL A 84 -20.77 2.82 32.26
CA VAL A 84 -20.88 1.70 33.18
C VAL A 84 -21.16 2.22 34.60
N THR A 85 -22.17 1.64 35.25
CA THR A 85 -22.53 1.97 36.63
C THR A 85 -22.56 0.71 37.50
N PRO A 86 -21.82 0.67 38.63
CA PRO A 86 -20.96 1.74 39.14
C PRO A 86 -19.68 1.91 38.29
N GLU A 87 -19.17 3.13 38.21
CA GLU A 87 -17.88 3.39 37.54
C GLU A 87 -16.71 2.81 38.34
N THR A 88 -16.86 2.73 39.67
CA THR A 88 -15.84 2.19 40.57
C THR A 88 -15.50 0.74 40.25
N GLY A 89 -14.21 0.46 40.08
CA GLY A 89 -13.73 -0.85 39.64
C GLY A 89 -13.78 -1.05 38.12
N THR A 90 -13.92 0.02 37.33
CA THR A 90 -13.71 -0.01 35.89
C THR A 90 -12.68 1.03 35.43
N ARG A 91 -12.08 0.82 34.25
CA ARG A 91 -11.10 1.72 33.64
C ARG A 91 -11.19 1.68 32.11
N ASP A 92 -10.93 2.80 31.44
CA ASP A 92 -10.71 2.81 29.99
C ASP A 92 -9.26 2.34 29.66
N PRO A 93 -9.06 1.20 28.99
CA PRO A 93 -7.72 0.69 28.67
C PRO A 93 -6.95 1.56 27.66
N TRP A 94 -7.64 2.44 26.92
CA TRP A 94 -7.07 3.28 25.86
C TRP A 94 -6.91 4.75 26.26
N ASN A 95 -7.19 5.11 27.52
CA ASN A 95 -7.11 6.50 27.99
C ASN A 95 -5.73 7.16 27.72
N TYR A 96 -4.65 6.36 27.70
CA TYR A 96 -3.31 6.85 27.39
C TYR A 96 -3.17 7.41 25.95
N ARG A 97 -3.94 6.92 24.97
CA ARG A 97 -3.88 7.39 23.56
C ARG A 97 -4.69 8.65 23.30
N LEU A 98 -5.77 8.87 24.04
CA LEU A 98 -6.65 10.03 23.84
C LEU A 98 -5.93 11.38 24.02
N HIS A 99 -4.75 11.36 24.65
CA HIS A 99 -3.90 12.52 24.91
C HIS A 99 -2.78 12.71 23.86
N GLU A 100 -2.56 11.76 22.94
CA GLU A 100 -1.40 11.75 22.01
C GLU A 100 -1.69 12.38 20.64
N GLY A 101 -2.92 12.85 20.36
CA GLY A 101 -3.32 13.45 19.08
C GLY A 101 -3.42 12.42 17.95
N ILE A 102 -4.58 12.30 17.31
CA ILE A 102 -4.88 11.18 16.40
C ILE A 102 -5.27 11.70 15.02
N ALA A 103 -4.64 11.17 13.97
CA ALA A 103 -5.03 11.36 12.58
C ALA A 103 -5.87 10.16 12.09
N TYR A 104 -7.03 10.43 11.50
CA TYR A 104 -7.93 9.43 10.94
C TYR A 104 -7.43 8.90 9.59
N SER A 105 -7.38 7.57 9.44
CA SER A 105 -7.18 6.88 8.15
C SER A 105 -8.01 5.60 8.04
N GLY A 106 -9.20 5.60 8.66
CA GLY A 106 -10.11 4.44 8.67
C GLY A 106 -11.06 4.35 7.47
N PRO A 107 -11.69 3.18 7.25
CA PRO A 107 -12.77 3.03 6.26
C PRO A 107 -13.94 3.97 6.59
N GLY A 108 -14.66 4.44 5.57
CA GLY A 108 -15.88 5.23 5.77
C GLY A 108 -16.89 4.47 6.64
N GLY A 109 -17.63 5.18 7.49
CA GLY A 109 -18.61 4.60 8.40
C GLY A 109 -19.69 3.76 7.70
N THR A 110 -20.52 3.09 8.50
CA THR A 110 -21.61 2.24 8.01
C THR A 110 -22.88 3.07 7.83
N HIS A 111 -23.42 3.08 6.60
CA HIS A 111 -24.71 3.73 6.33
C HIS A 111 -25.87 2.88 6.85
N LEU A 112 -26.84 3.54 7.49
CA LEU A 112 -28.09 2.94 7.93
C LEU A 112 -29.08 2.87 6.75
N GLY A 113 -29.86 1.80 6.70
CA GLY A 113 -30.89 1.59 5.68
C GLY A 113 -32.08 0.79 6.23
N ASP A 114 -32.89 0.24 5.33
CA ASP A 114 -34.14 -0.47 5.69
C ASP A 114 -33.92 -1.73 6.55
N LYS A 115 -32.71 -2.28 6.54
CA LYS A 115 -32.34 -3.45 7.34
C LYS A 115 -31.55 -3.02 8.57
N PRO A 116 -31.78 -3.65 9.74
CA PRO A 116 -30.95 -3.43 10.91
C PRO A 116 -29.47 -3.60 10.60
N VAL A 117 -28.66 -2.64 11.04
CA VAL A 117 -27.21 -2.74 11.01
C VAL A 117 -26.76 -3.33 12.34
N VAL A 118 -26.10 -4.49 12.28
CA VAL A 118 -25.58 -5.18 13.46
C VAL A 118 -24.06 -5.09 13.47
N LEU A 119 -23.51 -4.40 14.45
CA LEU A 119 -22.08 -4.31 14.71
C LEU A 119 -21.73 -5.22 15.89
N ASN A 120 -20.74 -6.08 15.72
CA ASN A 120 -20.21 -6.92 16.81
C ASN A 120 -18.96 -6.25 17.36
N ILE A 121 -18.95 -5.91 18.64
CA ILE A 121 -17.83 -5.23 19.30
C ILE A 121 -17.41 -5.98 20.56
N ASP A 122 -16.16 -5.78 20.97
CA ASP A 122 -15.70 -6.21 22.28
C ASP A 122 -15.79 -5.04 23.27
N LEU A 123 -16.64 -5.12 24.30
CA LEU A 123 -16.77 -4.08 25.34
C LEU A 123 -15.42 -3.81 26.04
N ASN A 124 -14.56 -4.82 26.13
CA ASN A 124 -13.22 -4.72 26.73
C ASN A 124 -12.31 -3.69 26.04
N GLN A 125 -12.63 -3.26 24.81
CA GLN A 125 -11.89 -2.21 24.10
C GLN A 125 -12.25 -0.79 24.60
N TRP A 126 -13.35 -0.65 25.34
CA TRP A 126 -13.75 0.60 25.99
C TRP A 126 -13.66 0.52 27.51
N VAL A 127 -13.91 -0.64 28.11
CA VAL A 127 -14.01 -0.81 29.56
C VAL A 127 -13.32 -2.09 30.02
N ARG A 128 -12.33 -1.95 30.92
CA ARG A 128 -11.76 -3.06 31.69
C ARG A 128 -12.38 -3.10 33.08
N PHE A 129 -12.91 -4.25 33.48
CA PHE A 129 -13.46 -4.49 34.81
C PHE A 129 -12.38 -5.02 35.74
N GLU A 130 -12.16 -4.37 36.87
CA GLU A 130 -11.10 -4.68 37.84
C GLU A 130 -11.68 -5.28 39.15
N ARG A 131 -13.00 -5.27 39.33
CA ARG A 131 -13.67 -5.78 40.53
C ARG A 131 -14.90 -6.62 40.19
N PRO A 132 -15.17 -7.70 40.94
CA PRO A 132 -16.43 -8.42 40.82
C PRO A 132 -17.60 -7.54 41.29
N GLY A 133 -18.75 -7.70 40.65
CA GLY A 133 -19.95 -6.96 40.99
C GLY A 133 -20.99 -6.97 39.87
N HIS A 134 -22.17 -6.45 40.20
CA HIS A 134 -23.20 -6.17 39.21
C HIS A 134 -22.94 -4.80 38.59
N TYR A 135 -22.91 -4.75 37.27
CA TYR A 135 -22.71 -3.55 36.48
C TYR A 135 -23.87 -3.37 35.51
N THR A 136 -24.24 -2.12 35.29
CA THR A 136 -25.16 -1.77 34.21
C THR A 136 -24.41 -1.03 33.12
N VAL A 137 -24.69 -1.36 31.87
CA VAL A 137 -24.00 -0.83 30.69
C VAL A 137 -25.03 -0.23 29.73
N HIS A 138 -24.75 0.95 29.19
CA HIS A 138 -25.41 1.49 28.01
C HIS A 138 -24.38 2.13 27.08
N ALA A 139 -24.69 2.17 25.78
CA ALA A 139 -23.88 2.80 24.76
C ALA A 139 -24.37 4.22 24.51
N LEU A 140 -23.42 5.13 24.34
CA LEU A 140 -23.63 6.45 23.74
C LEU A 140 -22.88 6.43 22.41
N SER A 141 -23.63 6.44 21.31
CA SER A 141 -23.07 6.38 19.97
C SER A 141 -23.33 7.62 19.14
N HIS A 142 -22.38 7.96 18.29
CA HIS A 142 -22.41 9.09 17.38
C HIS A 142 -22.89 8.68 15.99
N ALA A 143 -23.83 9.45 15.43
CA ALA A 143 -24.29 9.30 14.06
C ALA A 143 -24.24 10.61 13.29
N MET A 144 -23.85 10.52 12.02
CA MET A 144 -23.87 11.62 11.07
C MET A 144 -25.11 11.52 10.19
N GLY A 145 -25.89 12.59 10.14
CA GLY A 145 -27.12 12.67 9.35
C GLY A 145 -26.92 13.20 7.92
N PRO A 146 -28.01 13.20 7.12
CA PRO A 146 -28.03 13.61 5.71
C PRO A 146 -27.52 15.03 5.44
N GLN A 147 -27.70 15.94 6.39
CA GLN A 147 -27.29 17.35 6.31
C GLN A 147 -25.93 17.59 7.00
N ARG A 148 -25.15 16.54 7.25
CA ARG A 148 -23.91 16.56 8.03
C ARG A 148 -24.12 17.05 9.47
N GLN A 149 -25.32 16.84 10.00
CA GLN A 149 -25.59 17.03 11.42
C GLN A 149 -25.01 15.86 12.22
N ASP A 150 -24.43 16.20 13.35
CA ASP A 150 -23.79 15.29 14.28
C ASP A 150 -24.76 15.05 15.44
N VAL A 151 -25.14 13.80 15.72
CA VAL A 151 -26.11 13.48 16.78
C VAL A 151 -25.71 12.28 17.62
N ASP A 152 -25.92 12.41 18.93
CA ASP A 152 -25.74 11.33 19.90
C ASP A 152 -27.03 10.51 20.05
N VAL A 153 -26.87 9.19 20.09
CA VAL A 153 -27.94 8.21 20.30
C VAL A 153 -27.57 7.31 21.46
N GLU A 154 -28.49 7.16 22.40
CA GLU A 154 -28.35 6.33 23.59
C GLU A 154 -29.05 4.99 23.38
N SER A 155 -28.42 3.91 23.87
CA SER A 155 -29.01 2.57 23.80
C SER A 155 -29.94 2.26 24.98
N ASN A 156 -30.59 1.10 24.95
CA ASN A 156 -31.09 0.47 26.18
C ASN A 156 -29.94 0.18 27.17
N GLN A 157 -30.31 -0.04 28.42
CA GLN A 157 -29.41 -0.49 29.47
C GLN A 157 -29.48 -2.01 29.62
N ILE A 158 -28.32 -2.65 29.78
CA ILE A 158 -28.20 -4.09 30.10
C ILE A 158 -27.49 -4.26 31.44
N GLY A 159 -27.84 -5.31 32.18
CA GLY A 159 -27.14 -5.72 33.40
C GLY A 159 -26.17 -6.86 33.11
N ILE A 160 -24.95 -6.76 33.64
CA ILE A 160 -23.94 -7.81 33.58
C ILE A 160 -23.35 -8.05 34.98
N ASP A 161 -23.08 -9.30 35.30
CA ASP A 161 -22.42 -9.74 36.52
C ASP A 161 -20.98 -10.11 36.22
N ILE A 162 -20.04 -9.35 36.78
CA ILE A 162 -18.62 -9.65 36.72
C ILE A 162 -18.26 -10.49 37.95
N ILE A 163 -17.76 -11.69 37.74
CA ILE A 163 -17.32 -12.59 38.81
C ILE A 163 -15.80 -12.61 38.93
N ALA A 164 -15.32 -13.00 40.11
CA ALA A 164 -13.90 -13.22 40.33
C ALA A 164 -13.35 -14.25 39.34
N THR A 165 -12.13 -14.02 38.89
CA THR A 165 -11.44 -14.92 37.96
C THR A 165 -10.85 -16.12 38.70
N ASP A 166 -10.70 -17.23 37.99
CA ASP A 166 -10.00 -18.44 38.45
C ASP A 166 -8.65 -18.51 37.75
N PRO A 167 -7.52 -18.57 38.48
CA PRO A 167 -6.19 -18.69 37.88
C PRO A 167 -6.07 -19.85 36.87
N GLN A 168 -6.72 -20.98 37.14
CA GLN A 168 -6.67 -22.14 36.23
C GLN A 168 -7.39 -21.83 34.91
N TRP A 169 -8.53 -21.14 34.98
CA TRP A 169 -9.24 -20.67 33.80
C TRP A 169 -8.41 -19.66 33.00
N GLN A 170 -7.77 -18.69 33.66
CA GLN A 170 -6.92 -17.70 32.97
C GLN A 170 -5.73 -18.34 32.23
N GLU A 171 -5.11 -19.34 32.85
CA GLU A 171 -4.02 -20.10 32.22
C GLU A 171 -4.52 -20.90 31.01
N GLN A 172 -5.71 -21.51 31.12
CA GLN A 172 -6.32 -22.23 30.01
C GLN A 172 -6.70 -21.31 28.84
N GLU A 173 -7.28 -20.14 29.10
CA GLU A 173 -7.60 -19.15 28.06
C GLU A 173 -6.32 -18.66 27.38
N LEU A 174 -5.30 -18.28 28.16
CA LEU A 174 -4.01 -17.86 27.63
C LEU A 174 -3.38 -18.96 26.74
N SER A 175 -3.36 -20.21 27.22
CA SER A 175 -2.84 -21.34 26.44
C SER A 175 -3.62 -21.54 25.14
N THR A 176 -4.96 -21.37 25.17
CA THR A 176 -5.83 -21.53 24.00
C THR A 176 -5.52 -20.45 22.96
N ASP A 177 -5.42 -19.19 23.39
CA ASP A 177 -5.14 -18.07 22.49
C ASP A 177 -3.72 -18.14 21.90
N LEU A 178 -2.73 -18.55 22.69
CA LEU A 178 -1.36 -18.78 22.20
C LEU A 178 -1.30 -19.91 21.16
N ALA A 179 -2.11 -20.95 21.31
CA ALA A 179 -2.22 -22.01 20.31
C ALA A 179 -2.80 -21.49 18.99
N ILE A 180 -3.79 -20.58 19.05
CA ILE A 180 -4.35 -19.91 17.87
C ILE A 180 -3.28 -19.04 17.19
N LEU A 181 -2.53 -18.24 17.95
CA LEU A 181 -1.46 -17.39 17.40
C LEU A 181 -0.35 -18.21 16.73
N ASN A 182 0.01 -19.37 17.31
CA ASN A 182 1.03 -20.27 16.78
C ASN A 182 0.60 -21.08 15.55
N SER A 183 -0.69 -21.13 15.22
CA SER A 183 -1.16 -21.92 14.08
C SER A 183 -0.58 -21.43 12.75
N THR A 184 0.11 -22.32 12.03
CA THR A 184 0.68 -22.05 10.69
C THR A 184 -0.43 -22.04 9.64
N ARG A 185 -0.47 -21.04 8.75
CA ARG A 185 -1.45 -21.01 7.67
C ARG A 185 -0.78 -20.81 6.31
N SER A 186 -1.12 -21.68 5.37
CA SER A 186 -0.62 -21.63 3.99
C SER A 186 -1.39 -20.64 3.11
N LYS A 187 -2.53 -20.11 3.59
CA LYS A 187 -3.31 -19.05 2.96
C LYS A 187 -3.92 -18.14 4.03
N ILE A 188 -3.92 -16.84 3.78
CA ILE A 188 -4.66 -15.87 4.58
C ILE A 188 -6.10 -15.89 4.04
N ASP A 189 -6.95 -16.75 4.59
CA ASP A 189 -8.40 -16.50 4.50
C ASP A 189 -8.81 -15.52 5.61
N SER A 190 -9.90 -14.77 5.40
CA SER A 190 -10.28 -13.68 6.31
C SER A 190 -10.69 -14.19 7.70
N GLU A 191 -11.30 -15.37 7.77
CA GLU A 191 -11.71 -15.99 9.04
C GLU A 191 -10.49 -16.34 9.90
N ALA A 192 -9.45 -16.87 9.27
CA ALA A 192 -8.19 -17.13 9.92
C ALA A 192 -7.54 -15.88 10.50
N PHE A 193 -7.53 -14.81 9.72
CA PHE A 193 -6.99 -13.55 10.15
C PHE A 193 -7.75 -13.03 11.38
N GLU A 194 -9.08 -12.99 11.31
CA GLU A 194 -9.92 -12.53 12.43
C GLU A 194 -9.79 -13.38 13.69
N ALA A 195 -9.61 -14.70 13.55
CA ALA A 195 -9.37 -15.58 14.70
C ALA A 195 -8.06 -15.22 15.43
N ARG A 196 -6.99 -14.89 14.69
CA ARG A 196 -5.71 -14.46 15.28
C ARG A 196 -5.83 -13.09 15.94
N MET A 197 -6.48 -12.14 15.28
CA MET A 197 -6.71 -10.80 15.84
C MET A 197 -7.54 -10.89 17.13
N SER A 198 -8.56 -11.74 17.15
CA SER A 198 -9.39 -11.99 18.32
C SER A 198 -8.62 -12.67 19.45
N ALA A 199 -7.78 -13.66 19.15
CA ALA A 199 -6.90 -14.27 20.15
C ALA A 199 -5.91 -13.26 20.76
N ALA A 200 -5.29 -12.41 19.93
CA ALA A 200 -4.41 -11.34 20.40
C ALA A 200 -5.15 -10.39 21.35
N ARG A 201 -6.37 -9.97 20.99
CA ARG A 201 -7.23 -9.12 21.84
C ARG A 201 -7.56 -9.80 23.17
N ARG A 202 -7.97 -11.07 23.16
CA ARG A 202 -8.28 -11.82 24.39
C ARG A 202 -7.07 -11.94 25.33
N ILE A 203 -5.86 -12.16 24.80
CA ILE A 203 -4.63 -12.11 25.60
C ILE A 203 -4.48 -10.74 26.29
N THR A 204 -4.80 -9.64 25.61
CA THR A 204 -4.76 -8.30 26.23
C THR A 204 -5.82 -8.09 27.31
N TYR A 205 -6.96 -8.80 27.22
CA TYR A 205 -8.06 -8.67 28.19
C TYR A 205 -7.74 -9.38 29.50
N LEU A 206 -7.04 -10.51 29.45
CA LEU A 206 -6.64 -11.28 30.63
C LEU A 206 -5.84 -10.44 31.64
N ASP A 207 -4.95 -9.57 31.15
CA ASP A 207 -4.11 -8.66 31.94
C ASP A 207 -3.45 -9.34 33.16
N THR A 208 -2.96 -10.58 32.97
CA THR A 208 -2.19 -11.33 33.98
C THR A 208 -0.69 -11.16 33.75
N LEU A 209 0.13 -11.48 34.77
CA LEU A 209 1.59 -11.48 34.62
C LEU A 209 2.08 -12.42 33.51
N ALA A 210 1.43 -13.59 33.35
CA ALA A 210 1.74 -14.53 32.28
C ALA A 210 1.38 -13.97 30.90
N ALA A 211 0.19 -13.36 30.77
CA ALA A 211 -0.23 -12.71 29.53
C ALA A 211 0.71 -11.55 29.15
N VAL A 212 1.12 -10.73 30.12
CA VAL A 212 2.10 -9.63 29.91
C VAL A 212 3.43 -10.15 29.37
N ARG A 213 3.96 -11.23 29.95
CA ARG A 213 5.22 -11.83 29.48
C ARG A 213 5.09 -12.36 28.05
N GLU A 214 3.97 -13.00 27.73
CA GLU A 214 3.73 -13.51 26.38
C GLU A 214 3.47 -12.40 25.36
N MET A 215 2.70 -11.36 25.70
CA MET A 215 2.56 -10.17 24.84
C MET A 215 3.93 -9.59 24.48
N ALA A 216 4.82 -9.46 25.47
CA ALA A 216 6.19 -8.98 25.26
C ALA A 216 7.01 -9.89 24.34
N ARG A 217 6.90 -11.22 24.49
CA ARG A 217 7.58 -12.21 23.64
C ARG A 217 7.06 -12.15 22.20
N TRP A 218 5.75 -12.09 22.03
CA TRP A 218 5.10 -12.06 20.71
C TRP A 218 5.38 -10.77 19.94
N LEU A 219 5.68 -9.65 20.59
CA LEU A 219 6.21 -8.47 19.87
C LEU A 219 7.47 -8.77 19.05
N GLY A 220 8.25 -9.78 19.45
CA GLY A 220 9.46 -10.20 18.75
C GLY A 220 9.20 -10.98 17.45
N ILE A 221 8.11 -11.72 17.39
CA ILE A 221 7.89 -12.80 16.40
C ILE A 221 6.58 -12.68 15.61
N ALA A 222 5.62 -11.87 16.08
CA ALA A 222 4.34 -11.69 15.42
C ALA A 222 4.45 -10.88 14.12
N ASP A 223 3.47 -11.06 13.23
CA ASP A 223 3.23 -10.12 12.14
C ASP A 223 2.83 -8.74 12.69
N ILE A 224 2.95 -7.70 11.85
CA ILE A 224 2.77 -6.31 12.28
C ILE A 224 1.39 -6.03 12.87
N GLN A 225 0.33 -6.66 12.37
CA GLN A 225 -1.05 -6.41 12.81
C GLN A 225 -1.28 -7.03 14.18
N THR A 226 -0.88 -8.29 14.36
CA THR A 226 -0.94 -8.96 15.66
C THR A 226 -0.05 -8.24 16.69
N ALA A 227 1.17 -7.86 16.31
CA ALA A 227 2.11 -7.16 17.20
C ALA A 227 1.57 -5.79 17.68
N GLN A 228 0.81 -5.07 16.83
CA GLN A 228 0.18 -3.81 17.22
C GLN A 228 -0.85 -3.99 18.34
N VAL A 229 -1.71 -5.01 18.24
CA VAL A 229 -2.69 -5.31 19.30
C VAL A 229 -1.99 -5.64 20.62
N LEU A 230 -0.94 -6.45 20.59
CA LEU A 230 -0.19 -6.84 21.79
C LEU A 230 0.60 -5.66 22.38
N GLN A 231 1.12 -4.77 21.54
CA GLN A 231 1.73 -3.50 21.97
C GLN A 231 0.72 -2.68 22.78
N ASP A 232 -0.53 -2.62 22.32
CA ASP A 232 -1.59 -1.86 22.99
C ASP A 232 -2.04 -2.52 24.29
N GLY A 233 -2.06 -3.85 24.32
CA GLY A 233 -2.23 -4.62 25.55
C GLY A 233 -1.16 -4.30 26.60
N LEU A 234 0.11 -4.25 26.21
CA LEU A 234 1.21 -3.89 27.12
C LEU A 234 1.11 -2.43 27.61
N ARG A 235 0.80 -1.48 26.73
CA ARG A 235 0.63 -0.06 27.10
C ARG A 235 -0.57 0.19 28.00
N SER A 236 -1.60 -0.63 27.87
CA SER A 236 -2.82 -0.55 28.68
C SER A 236 -2.78 -1.43 29.93
N SER A 237 -1.73 -2.25 30.14
CA SER A 237 -1.67 -3.21 31.25
C SER A 237 -1.55 -2.51 32.60
N GLN A 238 -2.15 -3.09 33.64
CA GLN A 238 -1.91 -2.68 35.03
C GLN A 238 -0.54 -3.14 35.56
N HIS A 239 0.12 -4.08 34.88
CA HIS A 239 1.41 -4.68 35.25
C HIS A 239 2.58 -4.01 34.51
N GLY A 240 2.58 -2.68 34.46
CA GLY A 240 3.59 -1.90 33.74
C GLY A 240 5.05 -2.20 34.15
N PRO A 241 5.39 -2.22 35.46
CA PRO A 241 6.73 -2.58 35.90
C PRO A 241 7.17 -3.98 35.45
N GLU A 242 6.27 -4.96 35.49
CA GLU A 242 6.54 -6.34 35.08
C GLU A 242 6.64 -6.47 33.56
N ALA A 243 5.86 -5.69 32.79
CA ALA A 243 6.00 -5.58 31.34
C ALA A 243 7.39 -5.06 30.96
N ILE A 244 7.84 -3.98 31.60
CA ILE A 244 9.19 -3.41 31.38
C ILE A 244 10.27 -4.43 31.75
N ALA A 245 10.12 -5.13 32.88
CA ALA A 245 11.07 -6.16 33.31
C ALA A 245 11.15 -7.32 32.31
N ALA A 246 10.00 -7.86 31.88
CA ALA A 246 9.93 -8.94 30.89
C ALA A 246 10.54 -8.53 29.56
N MET A 247 10.24 -7.33 29.05
CA MET A 247 10.85 -6.83 27.82
C MET A 247 12.37 -6.65 27.95
N LYS A 248 12.86 -6.16 29.10
CA LYS A 248 14.31 -6.04 29.35
C LYS A 248 15.00 -7.41 29.44
N GLU A 249 14.30 -8.43 29.93
CA GLU A 249 14.79 -9.81 29.95
C GLU A 249 14.90 -10.37 28.51
N LEU A 250 13.81 -10.28 27.74
CA LEU A 250 13.73 -10.74 26.35
C LEU A 250 14.73 -10.00 25.44
N LEU A 251 14.94 -8.70 25.67
CA LEU A 251 15.96 -7.92 24.96
C LEU A 251 17.36 -8.52 25.11
N ARG A 252 17.68 -9.15 26.25
CA ARG A 252 18.98 -9.80 26.50
C ARG A 252 19.01 -11.29 26.12
N SER A 253 17.84 -11.92 25.93
CA SER A 253 17.77 -13.34 25.62
C SER A 253 18.42 -13.65 24.26
N PRO A 254 19.36 -14.62 24.17
CA PRO A 254 20.06 -14.95 22.92
C PRO A 254 19.16 -15.36 21.75
N SER A 255 18.05 -16.02 22.04
CA SER A 255 17.14 -16.60 21.04
C SER A 255 15.96 -15.69 20.67
N GLU A 256 15.80 -14.55 21.35
CA GLU A 256 14.64 -13.68 21.15
C GLU A 256 14.98 -12.53 20.19
N PRO A 257 14.29 -12.40 19.05
CA PRO A 257 14.48 -11.28 18.14
C PRO A 257 13.99 -9.97 18.76
N VAL A 258 14.63 -8.86 18.39
CA VAL A 258 14.23 -7.52 18.83
C VAL A 258 13.91 -6.66 17.61
N PRO A 259 12.67 -6.69 17.08
CA PRO A 259 12.23 -5.87 15.96
C PRO A 259 11.94 -4.40 16.37
N PRO A 260 11.73 -3.48 15.42
CA PRO A 260 11.51 -2.07 15.73
C PRO A 260 10.30 -1.79 16.65
N ILE A 261 9.21 -2.55 16.51
CA ILE A 261 8.01 -2.41 17.35
C ILE A 261 8.31 -2.76 18.82
N PHE A 262 9.21 -3.72 19.06
CA PHE A 262 9.66 -4.07 20.41
C PHE A 262 10.36 -2.89 21.09
N LEU A 263 11.35 -2.28 20.41
CA LEU A 263 12.08 -1.14 20.97
C LEU A 263 11.18 0.07 21.20
N ARG A 264 10.28 0.37 20.26
CA ARG A 264 9.31 1.46 20.38
C ARG A 264 8.38 1.27 21.58
N THR A 265 7.93 0.04 21.80
CA THR A 265 7.06 -0.29 22.94
C THR A 265 7.82 -0.14 24.25
N LEU A 266 9.05 -0.65 24.34
CA LEU A 266 9.87 -0.49 25.54
C LEU A 266 10.16 0.99 25.84
N ALA A 267 10.45 1.80 24.81
CA ALA A 267 10.66 3.24 24.96
C ALA A 267 9.40 3.96 25.47
N ALA A 268 8.21 3.55 25.01
CA ALA A 268 6.95 4.14 25.44
C ALA A 268 6.60 3.81 26.90
N LEU A 269 6.93 2.59 27.36
CA LEU A 269 6.70 2.12 28.72
C LEU A 269 7.75 2.66 29.71
N ASP A 270 9.03 2.60 29.36
CA ASP A 270 10.16 2.91 30.24
C ASP A 270 10.77 4.29 29.93
N LYS A 271 9.98 5.35 30.12
CA LYS A 271 10.39 6.74 29.79
C LYS A 271 11.66 7.22 30.51
N ALA A 272 11.92 6.70 31.71
CA ALA A 272 13.11 7.02 32.51
C ALA A 272 14.29 6.07 32.24
N GLY A 273 14.07 5.04 31.42
CA GLY A 273 15.03 4.01 31.10
C GLY A 273 16.15 4.49 30.18
N LYS A 274 17.16 3.63 30.06
CA LYS A 274 18.17 3.77 29.01
C LYS A 274 17.50 3.67 27.65
N ASN A 275 17.97 4.48 26.70
CA ASN A 275 17.58 4.40 25.30
C ASN A 275 17.62 2.92 24.80
N PRO A 276 16.48 2.33 24.37
CA PRO A 276 16.40 0.91 24.01
C PRO A 276 17.30 0.53 22.83
N GLN A 277 17.58 1.45 21.89
CA GLN A 277 18.49 1.21 20.79
C GLN A 277 19.93 1.01 21.30
N SER A 278 20.35 1.83 22.26
CA SER A 278 21.66 1.68 22.90
C SER A 278 21.76 0.37 23.70
N ALA A 279 20.68 -0.01 24.39
CA ALA A 279 20.63 -1.27 25.11
C ALA A 279 20.71 -2.48 24.16
N LEU A 280 20.06 -2.43 22.99
CA LEU A 280 20.17 -3.49 21.98
C LEU A 280 21.59 -3.59 21.42
N ALA A 281 22.24 -2.46 21.11
CA ALA A 281 23.60 -2.45 20.59
C ALA A 281 24.62 -3.11 21.54
N GLU A 282 24.41 -3.03 22.86
CA GLU A 282 25.29 -3.65 23.86
C GLU A 282 25.16 -5.18 23.93
N VAL A 283 24.00 -5.73 23.53
CA VAL A 283 23.71 -7.16 23.68
C VAL A 283 23.55 -7.89 22.35
N VAL A 284 23.61 -7.17 21.22
CA VAL A 284 23.41 -7.77 19.88
C VAL A 284 24.41 -8.89 19.58
N GLU A 285 25.61 -8.81 20.14
CA GLU A 285 26.63 -9.86 20.01
C GLU A 285 26.26 -11.18 20.70
N GLN A 286 25.39 -11.12 21.72
CA GLN A 286 24.92 -12.29 22.48
C GLN A 286 23.74 -12.98 21.80
N LYS A 287 23.10 -12.32 20.82
CA LYS A 287 21.99 -12.88 20.03
C LYS A 287 22.49 -13.98 19.10
N GLN A 288 21.60 -14.87 18.66
CA GLN A 288 21.95 -16.01 17.80
C GLN A 288 20.95 -16.19 16.64
N GLY A 289 21.43 -16.76 15.53
CA GLY A 289 20.60 -17.12 14.35
C GLY A 289 19.70 -15.98 13.86
N ALA A 290 18.45 -16.31 13.54
CA ALA A 290 17.43 -15.34 13.12
C ALA A 290 17.19 -14.20 14.14
N ALA A 291 17.35 -14.45 15.44
CA ALA A 291 17.24 -13.39 16.45
C ALA A 291 18.34 -12.35 16.29
N LYS A 292 19.59 -12.78 16.06
CA LYS A 292 20.69 -11.85 15.77
C LYS A 292 20.44 -11.09 14.47
N ALA A 293 19.99 -11.77 13.42
CA ALA A 293 19.70 -11.16 12.12
C ALA A 293 18.66 -10.02 12.23
N ILE A 294 17.50 -10.29 12.86
CA ILE A 294 16.42 -9.32 13.04
C ILE A 294 16.86 -8.17 13.96
N SER A 295 17.60 -8.46 15.03
CA SER A 295 18.14 -7.45 15.93
C SER A 295 19.15 -6.52 15.25
N ILE A 296 20.05 -7.05 14.41
CA ILE A 296 20.96 -6.22 13.61
C ILE A 296 20.18 -5.37 12.63
N LYS A 297 19.22 -5.94 11.89
CA LYS A 297 18.37 -5.19 10.96
C LYS A 297 17.63 -4.04 11.67
N THR A 298 17.20 -4.25 12.90
CA THR A 298 16.56 -3.21 13.73
C THR A 298 17.52 -2.08 14.13
N LEU A 299 18.79 -2.40 14.40
CA LEU A 299 19.82 -1.37 14.58
C LEU A 299 20.04 -0.59 13.29
N LEU A 300 20.13 -1.28 12.15
CA LEU A 300 20.32 -0.65 10.84
C LEU A 300 19.18 0.31 10.49
N ASP A 301 17.92 -0.03 10.79
CA ASP A 301 16.74 0.81 10.51
C ASP A 301 16.87 2.22 11.12
N ASN A 302 17.58 2.35 12.25
CA ASN A 302 17.79 3.61 12.96
C ASN A 302 19.12 4.32 12.62
N MET A 303 19.91 3.78 11.68
CA MET A 303 21.18 4.34 11.24
C MET A 303 21.10 4.84 9.80
N SER A 304 21.84 5.90 9.49
CA SER A 304 22.16 6.25 8.10
C SER A 304 23.22 5.30 7.56
N ALA A 305 23.32 5.17 6.24
CA ALA A 305 24.24 4.24 5.60
C ALA A 305 25.71 4.50 5.98
N GLU A 306 26.09 5.77 6.12
CA GLU A 306 27.44 6.24 6.46
C GLU A 306 27.85 5.87 7.88
N MET A 307 26.88 5.72 8.79
CA MET A 307 27.12 5.41 10.20
C MET A 307 27.19 3.91 10.50
N VAL A 308 26.92 3.05 9.50
CA VAL A 308 26.91 1.59 9.73
C VAL A 308 28.35 1.07 9.89
N PRO A 309 28.70 0.46 11.05
CA PRO A 309 30.04 -0.07 11.27
C PRO A 309 30.37 -1.24 10.33
N PRO A 310 31.63 -1.39 9.85
CA PRO A 310 32.03 -2.49 8.96
C PRO A 310 31.73 -3.88 9.54
N LYS A 311 31.94 -4.06 10.85
CA LYS A 311 31.63 -5.30 11.55
C LYS A 311 30.14 -5.66 11.41
N LEU A 312 29.25 -4.69 11.60
CA LEU A 312 27.80 -4.89 11.51
C LEU A 312 27.37 -5.25 10.08
N ARG A 313 28.01 -4.63 9.07
CA ARG A 313 27.79 -4.98 7.64
C ARG A 313 28.20 -6.42 7.33
N SER A 314 29.37 -6.83 7.81
CA SER A 314 29.87 -8.20 7.62
C SER A 314 28.95 -9.23 8.31
N GLU A 315 28.51 -8.93 9.54
CA GLU A 315 27.62 -9.82 10.28
C GLU A 315 26.23 -9.96 9.64
N ILE A 316 25.62 -8.85 9.19
CA ILE A 316 24.31 -8.94 8.52
C ILE A 316 24.42 -9.64 7.17
N ALA A 317 25.55 -9.53 6.45
CA ALA A 317 25.77 -10.30 5.23
C ALA A 317 25.79 -11.81 5.52
N ALA A 318 26.53 -12.23 6.55
CA ALA A 318 26.57 -13.64 6.96
C ALA A 318 25.21 -14.17 7.43
N LEU A 319 24.41 -13.33 8.09
CA LEU A 319 23.09 -13.68 8.63
C LEU A 319 21.93 -13.36 7.68
N PHE A 320 22.19 -12.84 6.49
CA PHE A 320 21.16 -12.41 5.55
C PHE A 320 20.12 -13.50 5.24
N PRO A 321 20.51 -14.78 5.03
CA PRO A 321 19.55 -15.85 4.76
C PRO A 321 18.60 -16.16 5.93
N GLU A 322 18.98 -15.79 7.17
CA GLU A 322 18.16 -16.00 8.38
C GLU A 322 17.06 -14.94 8.53
N LEU A 323 17.09 -13.87 7.72
CA LEU A 323 16.05 -12.85 7.73
C LEU A 323 14.78 -13.34 7.00
N PRO A 324 13.59 -12.89 7.42
CA PRO A 324 12.38 -13.06 6.63
C PRO A 324 12.53 -12.50 5.22
N THR A 325 11.96 -13.15 4.20
CA THR A 325 12.04 -12.75 2.78
C THR A 325 11.63 -11.29 2.55
N SER A 326 10.65 -10.79 3.31
CA SER A 326 10.21 -9.39 3.25
C SER A 326 11.32 -8.41 3.69
N GLN A 327 12.07 -8.76 4.74
CA GLN A 327 13.19 -7.95 5.23
C GLN A 327 14.41 -8.08 4.31
N GLN A 328 14.66 -9.26 3.75
CA GLN A 328 15.68 -9.43 2.69
C GLN A 328 15.38 -8.51 1.50
N SER A 329 14.12 -8.51 1.03
CA SER A 329 13.67 -7.65 -0.07
C SER A 329 13.77 -6.17 0.28
N GLU A 330 13.42 -5.78 1.51
CA GLU A 330 13.54 -4.39 1.98
C GLU A 330 15.00 -3.91 1.96
N LEU A 331 15.92 -4.74 2.47
CA LEU A 331 17.34 -4.42 2.50
C LEU A 331 17.92 -4.28 1.09
N LEU A 332 17.59 -5.19 0.15
CA LEU A 332 18.11 -5.09 -1.21
C LEU A 332 17.49 -3.93 -2.00
N ASN A 333 16.21 -3.62 -1.82
CA ASN A 333 15.52 -2.61 -2.62
C ASN A 333 15.67 -1.18 -2.09
N TYR A 334 15.53 -1.00 -0.78
CA TYR A 334 15.39 0.33 -0.17
C TYR A 334 16.55 0.70 0.75
N GLN A 335 17.23 -0.28 1.33
CA GLN A 335 18.31 -0.02 2.30
C GLN A 335 19.69 -0.54 1.84
N TRP A 336 19.87 -0.73 0.53
CA TRP A 336 21.06 -1.39 -0.02
C TRP A 336 22.38 -0.77 0.47
N LYS A 337 22.46 0.57 0.47
CA LYS A 337 23.65 1.30 0.92
C LYS A 337 24.06 1.02 2.37
N LYS A 338 23.17 0.49 3.21
CA LYS A 338 23.50 0.10 4.59
C LYS A 338 24.28 -1.22 4.67
N ILE A 339 24.09 -2.12 3.70
CA ILE A 339 24.64 -3.48 3.71
C ILE A 339 25.57 -3.79 2.52
N GLU A 340 25.65 -2.88 1.55
CA GLU A 340 26.53 -2.97 0.39
C GLU A 340 27.98 -3.28 0.83
N SER A 341 28.45 -4.45 0.44
CA SER A 341 29.77 -4.97 0.81
C SER A 341 30.16 -6.17 -0.07
N PRO A 342 31.45 -6.44 -0.29
CA PRO A 342 31.91 -7.62 -1.03
C PRO A 342 31.40 -8.95 -0.46
N GLU A 343 31.16 -9.02 0.85
CA GLU A 343 30.61 -10.17 1.57
C GLU A 343 29.19 -10.55 1.13
N MET A 344 28.44 -9.60 0.53
CA MET A 344 27.12 -9.89 -0.05
C MET A 344 27.20 -10.66 -1.36
N VAL A 345 28.33 -10.64 -2.10
CA VAL A 345 28.45 -11.36 -3.39
C VAL A 345 28.08 -12.84 -3.31
N PRO A 346 28.62 -13.66 -2.37
CA PRO A 346 28.21 -15.06 -2.25
C PRO A 346 26.73 -15.24 -1.87
N VAL A 347 26.17 -14.34 -1.05
CA VAL A 347 24.76 -14.37 -0.65
C VAL A 347 23.85 -14.13 -1.85
N LEU A 348 24.09 -13.06 -2.60
CA LEU A 348 23.28 -12.69 -3.76
C LEU A 348 23.40 -13.73 -4.87
N ARG A 349 24.58 -14.32 -5.05
CA ARG A 349 24.78 -15.45 -5.99
C ARG A 349 23.94 -16.65 -5.58
N LYS A 350 23.90 -16.98 -4.29
CA LYS A 350 23.09 -18.09 -3.80
C LYS A 350 21.60 -17.87 -4.10
N ILE A 351 21.09 -16.65 -3.88
CA ILE A 351 19.71 -16.27 -4.24
C ILE A 351 19.45 -16.52 -5.72
N TYR A 352 20.37 -16.10 -6.61
CA TYR A 352 20.23 -16.32 -8.05
C TYR A 352 20.19 -17.81 -8.44
N GLU A 353 21.07 -18.61 -7.84
CA GLU A 353 21.21 -20.04 -8.11
C GLU A 353 20.02 -20.85 -7.60
N THR A 354 19.44 -20.48 -6.45
CA THR A 354 18.29 -21.18 -5.85
C THR A 354 16.94 -20.60 -6.25
N GLY A 355 16.93 -19.48 -6.99
CA GLY A 355 15.71 -18.83 -7.42
C GLY A 355 14.84 -19.73 -8.33
N PRO A 356 13.54 -19.42 -8.46
CA PRO A 356 12.64 -20.11 -9.38
C PRO A 356 13.24 -20.21 -10.77
N GLN A 357 12.97 -21.30 -11.48
CA GLN A 357 13.46 -21.50 -12.86
C GLN A 357 12.51 -20.96 -13.93
N THR A 358 11.29 -20.58 -13.51
CA THR A 358 10.25 -19.95 -14.32
C THR A 358 10.10 -18.49 -13.93
N ARG A 359 9.64 -17.66 -14.87
CA ARG A 359 9.36 -16.24 -14.60
C ARG A 359 8.14 -16.02 -13.71
N TYR A 360 7.16 -16.93 -13.76
CA TYR A 360 5.89 -16.81 -13.03
C TYR A 360 5.80 -17.80 -11.87
N PRO A 361 5.32 -17.36 -10.68
CA PRO A 361 5.10 -15.95 -10.30
C PRO A 361 6.42 -15.17 -10.26
N GLU A 362 6.36 -13.84 -10.46
CA GLU A 362 7.56 -13.00 -10.39
C GLU A 362 8.20 -13.09 -9.00
N ASP A 363 9.53 -13.15 -8.97
CA ASP A 363 10.33 -13.12 -7.75
C ASP A 363 11.10 -11.79 -7.65
N PRO A 364 10.58 -10.79 -6.91
CA PRO A 364 11.25 -9.51 -6.76
C PRO A 364 12.62 -9.63 -6.09
N LEU A 365 12.81 -10.60 -5.18
CA LEU A 365 14.08 -10.78 -4.47
C LEU A 365 15.18 -11.23 -5.46
N LEU A 366 14.84 -12.13 -6.37
CA LEU A 366 15.73 -12.59 -7.43
C LEU A 366 16.21 -11.43 -8.32
N ALA A 367 15.28 -10.56 -8.75
CA ALA A 367 15.61 -9.39 -9.58
C ALA A 367 16.54 -8.41 -8.84
N SER A 368 16.19 -8.05 -7.59
CA SER A 368 17.02 -7.17 -6.77
C SER A 368 18.42 -7.76 -6.54
N ALA A 369 18.52 -9.08 -6.31
CA ALA A 369 19.81 -9.72 -6.10
C ALA A 369 20.75 -9.61 -7.31
N VAL A 370 20.23 -9.76 -8.53
CA VAL A 370 21.02 -9.61 -9.76
C VAL A 370 21.41 -8.15 -10.00
N GLU A 371 20.52 -7.20 -9.74
CA GLU A 371 20.83 -5.77 -9.83
C GLU A 371 21.97 -5.40 -8.87
N ARG A 372 21.92 -5.88 -7.62
CA ARG A 372 22.98 -5.65 -6.63
C ARG A 372 24.28 -6.40 -6.96
N LEU A 373 24.21 -7.59 -7.54
CA LEU A 373 25.40 -8.30 -8.06
C LEU A 373 26.08 -7.52 -9.16
N TYR A 374 25.33 -6.84 -10.03
CA TYR A 374 25.92 -6.03 -11.10
C TYR A 374 26.71 -4.84 -10.56
N GLU A 375 26.28 -4.25 -9.45
CA GLU A 375 27.01 -3.19 -8.74
C GLU A 375 28.34 -3.68 -8.12
N LEU A 376 28.37 -4.92 -7.61
CA LEU A 376 29.53 -5.47 -6.88
C LEU A 376 30.51 -6.28 -7.76
N ASP A 377 29.99 -6.96 -8.79
CA ASP A 377 30.74 -7.87 -9.68
C ASP A 377 30.20 -7.73 -11.11
N THR A 378 30.45 -6.56 -11.71
CA THR A 378 29.89 -6.16 -13.00
C THR A 378 30.22 -7.14 -14.12
N ASN A 379 31.48 -7.56 -14.26
CA ASN A 379 31.91 -8.42 -15.37
C ASN A 379 31.28 -9.81 -15.32
N ARG A 380 31.21 -10.41 -14.13
CA ARG A 380 30.61 -11.74 -13.99
C ARG A 380 29.10 -11.69 -14.11
N THR A 381 28.47 -10.65 -13.56
CA THR A 381 27.02 -10.47 -13.65
C THR A 381 26.58 -10.12 -15.07
N ARG A 382 27.40 -9.39 -15.83
CA ARG A 382 27.17 -9.20 -17.28
C ARG A 382 27.06 -10.53 -18.01
N THR A 383 27.98 -11.45 -17.76
CA THR A 383 27.97 -12.79 -18.39
C THR A 383 26.68 -13.54 -18.04
N LEU A 384 26.27 -13.48 -16.78
CA LEU A 384 25.01 -14.06 -16.31
C LEU A 384 23.79 -13.45 -17.02
N LEU A 385 23.73 -12.12 -17.16
CA LEU A 385 22.63 -11.42 -17.84
C LEU A 385 22.56 -11.77 -19.33
N LEU A 386 23.71 -11.93 -20.00
CA LEU A 386 23.76 -12.39 -21.40
C LEU A 386 23.16 -13.80 -21.55
N GLU A 387 23.47 -14.71 -20.63
CA GLU A 387 22.86 -16.04 -20.64
C GLU A 387 21.37 -16.02 -20.29
N GLU A 388 20.95 -15.14 -19.38
CA GLU A 388 19.53 -14.97 -19.04
C GLU A 388 18.72 -14.44 -20.24
N MET A 389 19.27 -13.49 -21.00
CA MET A 389 18.65 -12.95 -22.22
C MET A 389 18.55 -13.96 -23.37
N LYS A 390 19.40 -15.00 -23.37
CA LYS A 390 19.33 -16.11 -24.33
C LYS A 390 18.31 -17.18 -23.96
N ARG A 391 17.59 -17.05 -22.84
CA ARG A 391 16.50 -17.97 -22.50
C ARG A 391 15.24 -17.63 -23.31
N PRO A 392 14.43 -18.63 -23.71
CA PRO A 392 13.12 -18.38 -24.33
C PRO A 392 12.19 -17.53 -23.46
N ASP A 393 12.21 -17.81 -22.15
CA ASP A 393 11.54 -17.04 -21.11
C ASP A 393 12.56 -16.73 -19.99
N PRO A 394 13.21 -15.55 -20.04
CA PRO A 394 14.07 -15.06 -18.97
C PRO A 394 13.33 -15.02 -17.64
N ARG A 395 13.97 -15.52 -16.57
CA ARG A 395 13.42 -15.56 -15.21
C ARG A 395 13.33 -14.16 -14.60
N LEU A 396 14.21 -13.27 -15.05
CA LEU A 396 14.32 -11.89 -14.60
C LEU A 396 13.39 -10.97 -15.40
N PRO A 397 12.81 -9.93 -14.78
CA PRO A 397 11.97 -8.97 -15.47
C PRO A 397 12.77 -8.16 -16.49
N TYR A 398 12.09 -7.63 -17.51
CA TYR A 398 12.71 -6.86 -18.61
C TYR A 398 13.65 -5.76 -18.12
N ARG A 399 13.26 -4.99 -17.09
CA ARG A 399 14.08 -3.90 -16.53
C ARG A 399 15.47 -4.36 -16.08
N THR A 400 15.58 -5.59 -15.57
CA THR A 400 16.81 -6.14 -15.03
C THR A 400 17.67 -6.74 -16.14
N VAL A 401 17.08 -7.46 -17.10
CA VAL A 401 17.85 -7.98 -18.26
C VAL A 401 18.29 -6.87 -19.22
N ALA A 402 17.55 -5.77 -19.30
CA ALA A 402 17.84 -4.61 -20.14
C ALA A 402 18.74 -3.54 -19.50
N MET A 403 19.34 -3.84 -18.33
CA MET A 403 20.16 -2.88 -17.58
C MET A 403 21.59 -2.72 -18.12
N LEU A 404 22.06 -3.62 -19.00
CA LEU A 404 23.40 -3.50 -19.57
C LEU A 404 23.51 -2.21 -20.39
N PRO A 405 24.63 -1.46 -20.27
CA PRO A 405 24.78 -0.13 -20.86
C PRO A 405 24.92 -0.15 -22.39
N ASP A 406 25.19 -1.31 -22.98
CA ASP A 406 25.47 -1.49 -24.39
C ASP A 406 24.33 -0.96 -25.26
N ALA A 407 24.68 -0.27 -26.33
CA ALA A 407 23.70 0.13 -27.34
C ALA A 407 23.21 -1.09 -28.14
N MET A 408 24.09 -2.06 -28.39
CA MET A 408 23.79 -3.29 -29.12
C MET A 408 24.62 -4.46 -28.60
N LEU A 409 24.08 -5.67 -28.69
CA LEU A 409 24.72 -6.94 -28.32
C LEU A 409 24.55 -7.96 -29.46
N PRO A 410 25.43 -7.93 -30.48
CA PRO A 410 25.31 -8.80 -31.65
C PRO A 410 25.25 -10.29 -31.30
N GLU A 411 25.88 -10.72 -30.20
CA GLU A 411 25.84 -12.10 -29.72
C GLU A 411 24.42 -12.61 -29.34
N LEU A 412 23.45 -11.70 -29.17
CA LEU A 412 22.06 -12.04 -28.86
C LEU A 412 21.20 -12.18 -30.11
N ASP A 413 21.61 -11.64 -31.26
CA ASP A 413 20.77 -11.50 -32.46
C ASP A 413 20.16 -12.83 -32.92
N THR A 414 20.98 -13.90 -32.95
CA THR A 414 20.52 -15.22 -33.40
C THR A 414 19.50 -15.83 -32.44
N ALA A 415 19.77 -15.79 -31.13
CA ALA A 415 18.89 -16.36 -30.12
C ALA A 415 17.56 -15.59 -30.02
N LEU A 416 17.63 -14.26 -30.05
CA LEU A 416 16.42 -13.41 -29.98
C LEU A 416 15.56 -13.55 -31.24
N LEU A 417 16.17 -13.65 -32.41
CA LEU A 417 15.43 -13.91 -33.64
C LEU A 417 14.73 -15.28 -33.60
N ASP A 418 15.42 -16.32 -33.12
CA ASP A 418 14.84 -17.65 -32.96
C ASP A 418 13.63 -17.63 -32.01
N HIS A 419 13.74 -16.98 -30.85
CA HIS A 419 12.62 -16.81 -29.92
C HIS A 419 11.47 -16.00 -30.52
N LEU A 420 11.77 -14.94 -31.27
CA LEU A 420 10.74 -14.16 -31.95
C LEU A 420 9.96 -15.04 -32.95
N GLN A 421 10.65 -15.87 -33.72
CA GLN A 421 10.03 -16.70 -34.75
C GLN A 421 9.21 -17.87 -34.18
N HIS A 422 9.68 -18.47 -33.08
CA HIS A 422 9.04 -19.65 -32.49
C HIS A 422 8.02 -19.33 -31.39
N ASN A 423 8.31 -18.33 -30.55
CA ASN A 423 7.48 -17.99 -29.39
C ASN A 423 6.67 -16.69 -29.63
N GLY A 424 7.26 -15.75 -30.39
CA GLY A 424 6.70 -14.41 -30.62
C GLY A 424 6.62 -13.54 -29.36
N GLY A 425 6.27 -12.26 -29.52
CA GLY A 425 5.88 -11.42 -28.40
C GLY A 425 7.01 -11.08 -27.43
N ARG A 426 6.62 -10.77 -26.18
CA ARG A 426 7.53 -10.37 -25.11
C ARG A 426 8.08 -11.60 -24.37
N PRO A 427 9.34 -11.56 -23.88
CA PRO A 427 10.24 -10.41 -23.91
C PRO A 427 11.15 -10.33 -25.15
N ALA A 428 11.05 -11.26 -26.11
CA ALA A 428 11.92 -11.28 -27.29
C ALA A 428 11.89 -9.97 -28.08
N GLU A 429 10.70 -9.43 -28.36
CA GLU A 429 10.54 -8.14 -29.05
C GLU A 429 11.19 -6.97 -28.29
N GLU A 430 11.11 -6.97 -26.95
CA GLU A 430 11.67 -5.93 -26.09
C GLU A 430 13.21 -5.97 -26.09
N LEU A 431 13.79 -7.16 -26.03
CA LEU A 431 15.23 -7.36 -26.12
C LEU A 431 15.78 -7.05 -27.51
N ILE A 432 15.03 -7.36 -28.58
CA ILE A 432 15.37 -6.96 -29.96
C ILE A 432 15.39 -5.44 -30.08
N ALA A 433 14.36 -4.77 -29.57
CA ALA A 433 14.31 -3.31 -29.53
C ALA A 433 15.53 -2.71 -28.83
N ARG A 434 15.90 -3.27 -27.68
CA ARG A 434 16.98 -2.79 -26.82
C ARG A 434 18.39 -3.07 -27.36
N TYR A 435 18.66 -4.27 -27.89
CA TYR A 435 20.03 -4.73 -28.12
C TYR A 435 20.32 -5.25 -29.53
N SER A 436 19.33 -5.61 -30.33
CA SER A 436 19.64 -6.25 -31.61
C SER A 436 20.25 -5.30 -32.64
N THR A 437 21.09 -5.84 -33.51
CA THR A 437 21.71 -5.08 -34.61
C THR A 437 20.85 -5.11 -35.87
N LYS A 438 21.23 -4.32 -36.88
CA LYS A 438 20.59 -4.34 -38.20
C LYS A 438 20.71 -5.69 -38.92
N SER A 439 21.59 -6.60 -38.46
CA SER A 439 21.84 -7.89 -39.12
C SER A 439 20.57 -8.75 -39.26
N ILE A 440 19.65 -8.68 -38.29
CA ILE A 440 18.39 -9.44 -38.27
C ILE A 440 17.20 -8.64 -38.84
N LEU A 441 17.43 -7.45 -39.40
CA LEU A 441 16.35 -6.57 -39.86
C LEU A 441 15.43 -7.23 -40.90
N GLY A 442 15.99 -7.97 -41.86
CA GLY A 442 15.21 -8.68 -42.87
C GLY A 442 14.23 -9.69 -42.24
N PRO A 443 14.75 -10.70 -41.51
CA PRO A 443 13.90 -11.67 -40.81
C PRO A 443 12.88 -11.07 -39.85
N VAL A 444 13.20 -9.98 -39.13
CA VAL A 444 12.25 -9.30 -38.25
C VAL A 444 11.14 -8.58 -39.04
N LYS A 445 11.46 -7.97 -40.20
CA LYS A 445 10.45 -7.41 -41.11
C LYS A 445 9.52 -8.49 -41.64
N ASP A 446 10.05 -9.65 -42.00
CA ASP A 446 9.26 -10.78 -42.51
C ASP A 446 8.32 -11.32 -41.43
N PHE A 447 8.81 -11.46 -40.19
CA PHE A 447 7.98 -11.82 -39.04
C PHE A 447 6.86 -10.80 -38.81
N TYR A 448 7.19 -9.51 -38.79
CA TYR A 448 6.22 -8.43 -38.59
C TYR A 448 5.14 -8.43 -39.68
N ALA A 449 5.53 -8.54 -40.95
CA ALA A 449 4.61 -8.58 -42.08
C ALA A 449 3.69 -9.81 -42.04
N LYS A 450 4.24 -10.98 -41.67
CA LYS A 450 3.45 -12.21 -41.49
C LYS A 450 2.44 -12.06 -40.36
N ARG A 451 2.86 -11.55 -39.20
CA ARG A 451 1.99 -11.33 -38.03
C ARG A 451 0.88 -10.33 -38.36
N ASP A 452 1.23 -9.21 -38.98
CA ASP A 452 0.28 -8.19 -39.41
C ASP A 452 -0.77 -8.75 -40.38
N THR A 453 -0.35 -9.54 -41.36
CA THR A 453 -1.25 -10.24 -42.29
C THR A 453 -2.17 -11.21 -41.54
N GLU A 454 -1.62 -12.02 -40.63
CA GLU A 454 -2.40 -12.96 -39.81
C GLU A 454 -3.45 -12.20 -38.99
N MET A 455 -3.05 -11.17 -38.25
CA MET A 455 -3.94 -10.39 -37.38
C MET A 455 -5.04 -9.70 -38.18
N ARG A 456 -4.74 -9.14 -39.36
CA ARG A 456 -5.75 -8.54 -40.26
C ARG A 456 -6.69 -9.57 -40.89
N SER A 457 -6.23 -10.82 -41.07
CA SER A 457 -7.06 -11.91 -41.60
C SER A 457 -8.03 -12.50 -40.58
N ARG A 458 -7.87 -12.19 -39.28
CA ARG A 458 -8.76 -12.68 -38.23
C ARG A 458 -10.15 -12.03 -38.35
N ILE A 459 -11.10 -12.77 -38.89
CA ILE A 459 -12.53 -12.43 -38.83
C ILE A 459 -13.05 -12.90 -37.47
N THR A 460 -13.01 -12.03 -36.46
CA THR A 460 -13.56 -12.34 -35.13
C THR A 460 -14.93 -11.68 -34.94
N THR A 461 -15.91 -12.47 -34.49
CA THR A 461 -17.19 -11.96 -33.94
C THR A 461 -17.07 -11.63 -32.45
N ASN A 462 -15.95 -11.98 -31.80
CA ASN A 462 -15.63 -11.61 -30.44
C ASN A 462 -14.96 -10.23 -30.42
N PRO A 463 -15.59 -9.18 -29.85
CA PRO A 463 -15.02 -7.84 -29.77
C PRO A 463 -13.75 -7.75 -28.90
N ASN A 464 -13.38 -8.82 -28.18
CA ASN A 464 -12.21 -8.83 -27.28
C ASN A 464 -10.90 -9.30 -27.93
N ILE A 465 -10.85 -9.59 -29.23
CA ILE A 465 -9.62 -10.01 -29.93
C ILE A 465 -9.16 -8.88 -30.85
N ALA A 466 -7.97 -8.33 -30.57
CA ALA A 466 -7.40 -7.21 -31.32
C ALA A 466 -7.06 -7.57 -32.76
N ALA A 467 -7.31 -6.62 -33.66
CA ALA A 467 -6.67 -6.44 -34.96
C ALA A 467 -6.30 -4.95 -35.05
N PRO A 468 -5.16 -4.53 -35.62
CA PRO A 468 -4.04 -5.29 -36.18
C PRO A 468 -2.86 -5.48 -35.18
N ALA A 469 -1.74 -6.00 -35.68
CA ALA A 469 -0.48 -6.22 -34.95
C ALA A 469 0.00 -4.91 -34.28
N CYS A 470 0.17 -4.95 -32.95
CA CYS A 470 0.65 -3.83 -32.15
C CYS A 470 1.87 -4.27 -31.36
N GLU A 471 3.04 -4.17 -31.99
CA GLU A 471 4.32 -4.52 -31.41
C GLU A 471 5.19 -3.26 -31.23
N PRO A 472 4.88 -2.37 -30.26
CA PRO A 472 5.68 -1.18 -29.99
C PRO A 472 7.20 -1.41 -29.88
N PRO A 473 7.70 -2.52 -29.29
CA PRO A 473 9.13 -2.78 -29.30
C PRO A 473 9.71 -2.97 -30.70
N LEU A 474 8.99 -3.65 -31.60
CA LEU A 474 9.45 -3.83 -32.99
C LEU A 474 9.39 -2.51 -33.77
N VAL A 475 8.38 -1.68 -33.54
CA VAL A 475 8.33 -0.31 -34.10
C VAL A 475 9.56 0.49 -33.66
N ALA A 476 9.91 0.42 -32.38
CA ALA A 476 11.11 1.05 -31.82
C ALA A 476 12.41 0.50 -32.43
N TYR A 477 12.50 -0.82 -32.61
CA TYR A 477 13.61 -1.46 -33.31
C TYR A 477 13.78 -0.90 -34.73
N PHE A 478 12.69 -0.83 -35.52
CA PHE A 478 12.73 -0.28 -36.87
C PHE A 478 13.14 1.19 -36.87
N LEU A 479 12.59 2.02 -35.98
CA LEU A 479 12.99 3.42 -35.83
C LEU A 479 14.49 3.58 -35.51
N ARG A 480 15.09 2.61 -34.81
CA ARG A 480 16.51 2.62 -34.46
C ARG A 480 17.42 2.16 -35.62
N VAL A 481 17.09 1.06 -36.30
CA VAL A 481 18.00 0.45 -37.29
C VAL A 481 17.69 0.77 -38.76
N ASP A 482 16.47 1.21 -39.05
CA ASP A 482 15.98 1.64 -40.37
C ASP A 482 14.90 2.73 -40.22
N PRO A 483 15.29 3.98 -39.90
CA PRO A 483 14.36 5.03 -39.52
C PRO A 483 13.30 5.34 -40.59
N VAL A 484 13.63 5.17 -41.87
CA VAL A 484 12.68 5.38 -42.98
C VAL A 484 11.55 4.34 -42.92
N TRP A 485 11.90 3.07 -42.71
CA TRP A 485 10.90 2.03 -42.51
C TRP A 485 10.15 2.19 -41.18
N GLY A 486 10.87 2.52 -40.10
CA GLY A 486 10.27 2.75 -38.78
C GLY A 486 9.24 3.87 -38.79
N GLU A 487 9.51 4.98 -39.47
CA GLU A 487 8.54 6.06 -39.66
C GLU A 487 7.29 5.59 -40.39
N LYS A 488 7.48 4.85 -41.49
CA LYS A 488 6.36 4.30 -42.25
C LYS A 488 5.48 3.43 -41.36
N VAL A 489 6.08 2.51 -40.59
CA VAL A 489 5.35 1.61 -39.69
C VAL A 489 4.63 2.41 -38.59
N LEU A 490 5.31 3.33 -37.91
CA LEU A 490 4.71 4.15 -36.85
C LEU A 490 3.52 4.96 -37.36
N ARG A 491 3.66 5.60 -38.54
CA ARG A 491 2.55 6.36 -39.16
C ARG A 491 1.41 5.46 -39.62
N GLN A 492 1.71 4.24 -40.09
CA GLN A 492 0.68 3.25 -40.41
C GLN A 492 -0.10 2.85 -39.15
N SER A 493 0.57 2.54 -38.05
CA SER A 493 -0.08 2.25 -36.76
C SER A 493 -0.94 3.40 -36.28
N LEU A 494 -0.50 4.66 -36.47
CA LEU A 494 -1.31 5.85 -36.16
C LEU A 494 -2.52 6.00 -37.09
N ALA A 495 -2.47 5.54 -38.34
CA ALA A 495 -3.57 5.68 -39.30
C ALA A 495 -4.67 4.61 -39.13
N GLU A 496 -4.44 3.56 -38.34
CA GLU A 496 -5.33 2.40 -38.18
C GLU A 496 -6.52 2.68 -37.23
N ARG A 497 -7.38 3.63 -37.63
CA ARG A 497 -8.55 4.07 -36.85
C ARG A 497 -9.77 3.14 -36.94
N GLY A 498 -9.76 2.20 -37.90
CA GLY A 498 -10.90 1.32 -38.19
C GLY A 498 -11.16 0.21 -37.15
N TYR A 499 -10.25 0.02 -36.19
CA TYR A 499 -10.36 -1.05 -35.21
C TYR A 499 -10.66 -0.46 -33.82
N THR A 500 -11.90 -0.64 -33.37
CA THR A 500 -12.43 -0.05 -32.13
C THR A 500 -11.85 -0.69 -30.86
N MET A 501 -11.30 -1.90 -30.96
CA MET A 501 -10.78 -2.69 -29.83
C MET A 501 -9.26 -3.00 -29.94
N GLY A 502 -8.61 -2.59 -31.03
CA GLY A 502 -7.15 -2.56 -31.21
C GLY A 502 -6.62 -1.13 -31.09
N ARG A 503 -6.58 -0.60 -29.86
CA ARG A 503 -6.25 0.82 -29.58
C ARG A 503 -4.75 1.15 -29.70
N CYS A 504 -4.00 0.46 -30.55
CA CYS A 504 -2.58 0.71 -30.76
C CYS A 504 -2.34 2.17 -31.15
N TRP A 505 -3.13 2.67 -32.12
CA TRP A 505 -3.08 4.04 -32.60
C TRP A 505 -3.27 5.11 -31.52
N LEU A 506 -3.92 4.79 -30.38
CA LEU A 506 -4.12 5.74 -29.28
C LEU A 506 -2.87 5.96 -28.43
N GLY A 507 -1.95 4.99 -28.41
CA GLY A 507 -0.84 4.95 -27.45
C GLY A 507 0.51 4.56 -28.05
N ILE A 508 0.60 4.34 -29.36
CA ILE A 508 1.80 3.81 -30.00
C ILE A 508 2.99 4.76 -29.89
N ILE A 509 2.77 6.08 -29.80
CA ILE A 509 3.86 7.06 -29.68
C ILE A 509 4.58 6.82 -28.37
N GLY A 510 3.84 6.78 -27.25
CA GLY A 510 4.40 6.53 -25.93
C GLY A 510 4.90 5.11 -25.75
N GLN A 511 4.16 4.11 -26.24
CA GLN A 511 4.55 2.71 -26.10
C GLN A 511 5.85 2.38 -26.86
N ALA A 512 6.10 2.98 -28.03
CA ALA A 512 7.36 2.80 -28.74
C ALA A 512 8.51 3.59 -28.07
N ALA A 513 8.22 4.79 -27.56
CA ALA A 513 9.21 5.67 -26.93
C ALA A 513 9.89 5.08 -25.70
N VAL A 514 9.19 4.17 -24.98
CA VAL A 514 9.77 3.40 -23.86
C VAL A 514 11.05 2.66 -24.27
N TYR A 515 11.14 2.23 -25.54
CA TYR A 515 12.27 1.46 -26.05
C TYR A 515 13.22 2.31 -26.90
N TYR A 516 12.71 3.25 -27.70
CA TYR A 516 13.55 4.14 -28.52
C TYR A 516 12.81 5.44 -28.92
N SER A 517 13.44 6.59 -28.65
CA SER A 517 12.94 7.93 -28.97
C SER A 517 13.97 8.76 -29.74
N GLY A 518 14.22 8.41 -31.00
CA GLY A 518 15.13 9.14 -31.90
C GLY A 518 14.49 10.32 -32.65
N PRO A 519 15.25 11.06 -33.49
CA PRO A 519 14.76 12.25 -34.19
C PRO A 519 13.54 12.01 -35.09
N VAL A 520 13.47 10.84 -35.72
CA VAL A 520 12.33 10.46 -36.57
C VAL A 520 11.07 10.21 -35.75
N TRP A 521 11.20 9.54 -34.60
CA TRP A 521 10.09 9.37 -33.66
C TRP A 521 9.59 10.72 -33.14
N GLU A 522 10.51 11.61 -32.76
CA GLU A 522 10.17 12.95 -32.23
C GLU A 522 9.39 13.77 -33.26
N ARG A 523 9.81 13.75 -34.53
CA ARG A 523 9.08 14.40 -35.61
C ARG A 523 7.64 13.87 -35.73
N VAL A 524 7.46 12.54 -35.71
CA VAL A 524 6.12 11.94 -35.79
C VAL A 524 5.28 12.31 -34.56
N ALA A 525 5.88 12.36 -33.38
CA ALA A 525 5.20 12.77 -32.15
C ALA A 525 4.80 14.27 -32.19
N ILE A 526 5.64 15.14 -32.74
CA ILE A 526 5.31 16.56 -32.98
C ILE A 526 4.15 16.68 -33.97
N ASP A 527 4.18 15.95 -35.09
CA ASP A 527 3.07 15.94 -36.05
C ASP A 527 1.75 15.52 -35.39
N ALA A 528 1.81 14.54 -34.47
CA ALA A 528 0.65 14.02 -33.76
C ALA A 528 0.01 15.01 -32.77
N LEU A 529 0.68 16.12 -32.41
CA LEU A 529 0.06 17.22 -31.65
C LEU A 529 -1.11 17.86 -32.42
N GLN A 530 -1.12 17.74 -33.75
CA GLN A 530 -2.17 18.23 -34.64
C GLN A 530 -3.18 17.14 -35.03
N ASP A 531 -3.10 15.93 -34.47
CA ASP A 531 -4.00 14.82 -34.80
C ASP A 531 -5.46 15.17 -34.44
N PRO A 532 -6.46 14.87 -35.29
CA PRO A 532 -7.85 15.20 -34.98
C PRO A 532 -8.39 14.45 -33.75
N ALA A 533 -7.80 13.32 -33.35
CA ALA A 533 -8.22 12.59 -32.17
C ALA A 533 -7.48 13.09 -30.92
N VAL A 534 -8.24 13.65 -29.97
CA VAL A 534 -7.72 14.15 -28.69
C VAL A 534 -6.88 13.12 -27.93
N PRO A 535 -7.23 11.82 -27.86
CA PRO A 535 -6.38 10.83 -27.22
C PRO A 535 -4.96 10.70 -27.79
N VAL A 536 -4.80 10.86 -29.12
CA VAL A 536 -3.47 10.81 -29.76
C VAL A 536 -2.65 12.04 -29.39
N LYS A 537 -3.30 13.22 -29.31
CA LYS A 537 -2.65 14.42 -28.79
C LYS A 537 -2.15 14.22 -27.35
N ILE A 538 -2.96 13.61 -26.49
CA ILE A 538 -2.58 13.33 -25.09
C ILE A 538 -1.35 12.42 -25.05
N ASP A 539 -1.33 11.34 -25.85
CA ASP A 539 -0.19 10.44 -25.93
C ASP A 539 1.07 11.16 -26.43
N ALA A 540 0.96 11.96 -27.49
CA ALA A 540 2.05 12.76 -28.03
C ALA A 540 2.60 13.77 -27.00
N VAL A 541 1.73 14.51 -26.31
CA VAL A 541 2.11 15.51 -25.30
C VAL A 541 2.89 14.87 -24.16
N ARG A 542 2.36 13.78 -23.59
CA ARG A 542 3.02 13.05 -22.50
C ARG A 542 4.33 12.43 -22.94
N SER A 543 4.36 11.86 -24.14
CA SER A 543 5.53 11.17 -24.65
C SER A 543 6.67 12.13 -24.99
N LEU A 544 6.36 13.29 -25.59
CA LEU A 544 7.36 14.33 -25.83
C LEU A 544 7.93 14.89 -24.52
N ALA A 545 7.11 15.06 -23.47
CA ALA A 545 7.59 15.48 -22.16
C ALA A 545 8.51 14.46 -21.48
N GLN A 546 8.22 13.17 -21.67
CA GLN A 546 8.97 12.10 -21.03
C GLN A 546 10.23 11.68 -21.81
N TYR A 547 10.18 11.69 -23.14
CA TYR A 547 11.19 11.11 -24.02
C TYR A 547 11.72 12.05 -25.11
N GLY A 548 11.02 13.15 -25.38
CA GLY A 548 11.42 14.14 -26.37
C GLY A 548 12.62 14.96 -25.93
N SER A 549 13.40 15.42 -26.89
CA SER A 549 14.52 16.34 -26.71
C SER A 549 14.02 17.72 -26.27
N PRO A 550 14.91 18.58 -25.74
CA PRO A 550 14.57 19.98 -25.45
C PRO A 550 14.01 20.74 -26.66
N ALA A 551 14.32 20.31 -27.89
CA ALA A 551 13.84 20.95 -29.12
C ALA A 551 12.33 20.71 -29.37
N ALA A 552 11.71 19.75 -28.68
CA ALA A 552 10.26 19.53 -28.75
C ALA A 552 9.44 20.56 -27.95
N LYS A 553 10.09 21.27 -27.01
CA LYS A 553 9.39 22.22 -26.11
C LYS A 553 8.63 23.32 -26.87
N PRO A 554 9.18 24.02 -27.87
CA PRO A 554 8.43 25.02 -28.63
C PRO A 554 7.17 24.44 -29.28
N ALA A 555 7.26 23.26 -29.89
CA ALA A 555 6.11 22.61 -30.53
C ALA A 555 4.99 22.25 -29.53
N LEU A 556 5.35 21.84 -28.32
CA LEU A 556 4.38 21.59 -27.24
C LEU A 556 3.67 22.88 -26.81
N PHE A 557 4.42 23.98 -26.64
CA PHE A 557 3.84 25.29 -26.28
C PHE A 557 2.95 25.83 -27.40
N ASP A 558 3.36 25.68 -28.66
CA ASP A 558 2.56 26.06 -29.82
C ASP A 558 1.24 25.27 -29.89
N ALA A 559 1.29 23.97 -29.63
CA ALA A 559 0.09 23.14 -29.56
C ALA A 559 -0.83 23.54 -28.39
N PHE A 560 -0.27 23.93 -27.24
CA PHE A 560 -1.06 24.41 -26.10
C PHE A 560 -1.71 25.76 -26.41
N ARG A 561 -0.99 26.70 -27.04
CA ARG A 561 -1.55 27.98 -27.53
C ARG A 561 -2.69 27.76 -28.50
N TYR A 562 -2.49 26.91 -29.50
CA TYR A 562 -3.53 26.57 -30.47
C TYR A 562 -4.77 25.95 -29.81
N TRP A 563 -4.58 25.04 -28.85
CA TRP A 563 -5.69 24.46 -28.10
C TRP A 563 -6.43 25.52 -27.25
N HIS A 564 -5.69 26.42 -26.61
CA HIS A 564 -6.24 27.51 -25.82
C HIS A 564 -7.11 28.42 -26.69
N GLU A 565 -6.56 28.96 -27.78
CA GLU A 565 -7.28 29.84 -28.72
C GLU A 565 -8.54 29.16 -29.28
N TRP A 566 -8.49 27.84 -29.51
CA TRP A 566 -9.65 27.09 -29.98
C TRP A 566 -10.76 27.01 -28.94
N TRP A 567 -10.43 26.85 -27.65
CA TRP A 567 -11.40 26.70 -26.57
C TRP A 567 -11.77 27.99 -25.87
N GLU A 568 -10.97 29.03 -26.00
CA GLU A 568 -11.23 30.36 -25.48
C GLU A 568 -12.58 30.83 -26.04
N ASN A 569 -13.54 31.09 -25.16
CA ASN A 569 -14.91 31.51 -25.46
C ASN A 569 -15.88 30.43 -25.97
N ARG A 570 -15.56 29.13 -25.92
CA ARG A 570 -16.46 28.04 -26.36
C ARG A 570 -17.33 27.41 -25.27
N GLY A 571 -17.30 27.93 -24.04
CA GLY A 571 -18.07 27.41 -22.91
C GLY A 571 -17.40 26.25 -22.18
N GLU A 572 -18.19 25.34 -21.61
CA GLU A 572 -17.67 24.23 -20.81
C GLU A 572 -16.94 23.18 -21.67
N GLN A 573 -15.73 22.81 -21.26
CA GLN A 573 -14.94 21.78 -21.91
C GLN A 573 -15.52 20.39 -21.69
N ASN A 574 -15.50 19.55 -22.72
CA ASN A 574 -15.76 18.12 -22.54
C ASN A 574 -14.59 17.43 -21.79
N ASP A 575 -14.84 16.20 -21.31
CA ASP A 575 -13.87 15.42 -20.53
C ASP A 575 -12.54 15.20 -21.25
N GLU A 576 -12.58 14.95 -22.56
CA GLU A 576 -11.36 14.72 -23.35
C GLU A 576 -10.50 15.99 -23.44
N SER A 577 -11.12 17.16 -23.63
CA SER A 577 -10.42 18.43 -23.66
C SER A 577 -9.81 18.79 -22.31
N ARG A 578 -10.54 18.54 -21.20
CA ARG A 578 -10.00 18.73 -19.84
C ARG A 578 -8.77 17.85 -19.58
N ARG A 579 -8.80 16.59 -20.05
CA ARG A 579 -7.63 15.69 -19.96
C ARG A 579 -6.45 16.16 -20.80
N LEU A 580 -6.70 16.76 -21.95
CA LEU A 580 -5.65 17.34 -22.79
C LEU A 580 -5.03 18.59 -22.15
N GLU A 581 -5.84 19.48 -21.57
CA GLU A 581 -5.35 20.62 -20.78
C GLU A 581 -4.42 20.17 -19.65
N GLN A 582 -4.85 19.16 -18.88
CA GLN A 582 -4.03 18.58 -17.82
C GLN A 582 -2.71 18.00 -18.35
N ALA A 583 -2.77 17.28 -19.47
CA ALA A 583 -1.57 16.71 -20.10
C ALA A 583 -0.56 17.80 -20.50
N PHE A 584 -1.01 18.95 -21.03
CA PHE A 584 -0.13 20.07 -21.37
C PHE A 584 0.56 20.65 -20.14
N VAL A 585 -0.17 20.86 -19.03
CA VAL A 585 0.42 21.36 -17.79
C VAL A 585 1.44 20.38 -17.22
N GLU A 586 1.09 19.10 -17.13
CA GLU A 586 1.99 18.05 -16.67
C GLU A 586 3.26 18.01 -17.52
N ALA A 587 3.11 18.03 -18.85
CA ALA A 587 4.21 18.00 -19.79
C ALA A 587 5.13 19.22 -19.67
N ALA A 588 4.56 20.41 -19.50
CA ALA A 588 5.34 21.65 -19.45
C ALA A 588 6.02 21.84 -18.08
N THR A 589 5.42 21.35 -17.00
CA THR A 589 5.93 21.56 -15.62
C THR A 589 6.79 20.41 -15.09
N ARG A 590 6.60 19.17 -15.57
CA ARG A 590 7.23 17.96 -15.04
C ARG A 590 8.00 17.16 -16.10
N SER A 591 8.49 17.83 -17.15
CA SER A 591 9.35 17.19 -18.16
C SER A 591 10.65 16.66 -17.53
N LYS A 592 11.14 15.54 -18.07
CA LYS A 592 12.45 14.98 -17.70
C LYS A 592 13.61 15.66 -18.41
N ASN A 593 13.35 16.26 -19.57
CA ASN A 593 14.39 16.70 -20.51
C ASN A 593 14.49 18.23 -20.64
N TRP A 594 13.62 18.98 -19.98
CA TRP A 594 13.76 20.43 -19.82
C TRP A 594 13.16 20.91 -18.50
N THR A 595 13.67 22.03 -18.00
CA THR A 595 13.13 22.72 -16.82
C THR A 595 12.34 23.95 -17.27
N PRO A 596 11.11 24.17 -16.77
CA PRO A 596 10.38 25.39 -17.05
C PRO A 596 11.07 26.60 -16.39
N THR A 597 11.19 27.69 -17.13
CA THR A 597 11.57 29.02 -16.63
C THR A 597 10.37 29.72 -16.03
N ASP A 598 10.59 30.80 -15.27
CA ASP A 598 9.50 31.62 -14.74
C ASP A 598 8.58 32.16 -15.84
N GLY A 599 9.15 32.54 -16.99
CA GLY A 599 8.39 32.96 -18.16
C GLY A 599 7.53 31.83 -18.75
N ASP A 600 8.03 30.59 -18.73
CA ASP A 600 7.23 29.42 -19.13
C ASP A 600 6.08 29.20 -18.16
N LEU A 601 6.30 29.28 -16.84
CA LEU A 601 5.26 29.11 -15.82
C LEU A 601 4.18 30.18 -15.92
N ALA A 602 4.55 31.43 -16.19
CA ALA A 602 3.61 32.50 -16.47
C ALA A 602 2.77 32.19 -17.72
N THR A 603 3.43 31.79 -18.81
CA THR A 603 2.78 31.42 -20.07
C THR A 603 1.79 30.26 -19.86
N ILE A 604 2.18 29.20 -19.14
CA ILE A 604 1.31 28.05 -18.83
C ILE A 604 0.07 28.51 -18.05
N ARG A 605 0.25 29.40 -17.07
CA ARG A 605 -0.86 29.93 -16.26
C ARG A 605 -1.84 30.74 -17.09
N ASP A 606 -1.36 31.51 -18.07
CA ASP A 606 -2.19 32.28 -18.98
C ASP A 606 -2.95 31.37 -19.96
N LEU A 607 -2.33 30.27 -20.38
CA LEU A 607 -2.95 29.28 -21.28
C LEU A 607 -3.97 28.36 -20.58
N CYS A 608 -3.96 28.28 -19.24
CA CYS A 608 -4.96 27.54 -18.49
C CYS A 608 -6.35 28.20 -18.54
N LEU A 609 -7.36 27.44 -18.98
CA LEU A 609 -8.76 27.85 -18.98
C LEU A 609 -9.50 27.42 -17.71
N THR A 610 -9.13 26.28 -17.09
CA THR A 610 -9.79 25.80 -15.86
C THR A 610 -9.07 26.23 -14.57
N ALA A 611 -9.83 26.36 -13.47
CA ALA A 611 -9.26 26.64 -12.15
C ALA A 611 -8.34 25.50 -11.65
N GLY A 612 -8.68 24.25 -11.99
CA GLY A 612 -7.87 23.07 -11.68
C GLY A 612 -6.55 23.01 -12.45
N CYS A 613 -6.49 23.57 -13.66
CA CYS A 613 -5.25 23.76 -14.41
C CYS A 613 -4.34 24.78 -13.71
N LYS A 614 -4.88 25.95 -13.36
CA LYS A 614 -4.12 27.04 -12.73
C LYS A 614 -3.51 26.65 -11.37
N SER A 615 -4.20 25.83 -10.58
CA SER A 615 -3.71 25.38 -9.28
C SER A 615 -2.55 24.37 -9.36
N GLN A 616 -2.36 23.71 -10.50
CA GLN A 616 -1.27 22.76 -10.72
C GLN A 616 0.04 23.41 -11.16
N VAL A 617 0.00 24.68 -11.59
CA VAL A 617 1.19 25.44 -11.95
C VAL A 617 1.90 25.89 -10.65
N PRO A 618 3.17 25.51 -10.43
CA PRO A 618 3.92 25.95 -9.25
C PRO A 618 3.83 27.46 -9.03
N GLN A 619 3.59 27.87 -7.79
CA GLN A 619 3.59 29.28 -7.40
C GLN A 619 5.03 29.74 -7.10
N HIS A 620 5.32 31.01 -7.35
CA HIS A 620 6.59 31.61 -6.96
C HIS A 620 6.79 31.45 -5.44
N HIS A 621 7.85 30.76 -5.04
CA HIS A 621 8.49 31.06 -3.77
C HIS A 621 9.46 32.21 -4.05
N ASN A 622 9.11 33.41 -3.58
CA ASN A 622 10.08 34.49 -3.41
C ASN A 622 11.11 34.10 -2.35
#